data_AF-A0A960P0Q9-F1
#
_entry.id   AF-A0A960P0Q9-F1
#
_cell.length_a   1.000
_cell.length_b   1.000
_cell.length_c   1.000
_cell.angle_alpha   90.00
_cell.angle_beta   90.00
_cell.angle_gamma   90.00
#
_symmetry.space_group_name_H-M   'P 1'
#
loop_
_entity.id
_entity.type
_entity.pdbx_description
1 polymer ?
#
loop_
_entity_poly.entity_id
_entity_poly.type
_entity_poly.pdbx_seq_one_letter_code
_entity_poly.pdbx_strand_id
1 'polypeptide(L)'
;RTIDAAAVRLEVVGSSEATPTPAPTPDPATPAAPSRLEVSPTLFAVGAALAALLLLGGGFLLGRRARSGGRGDPKPRAELERALRDAAGSPPREAAEAFHAAWRAFLSARYGAPPSGTPDSLRSSLAAGGLAPEWVDRISAVLEEIEYLRQAPELSEVGHLREEIVESSRRLLRDLS
;
A
#
# COMPACT_ATOMS: atom_id res chain seq x y z
N ARG A 1 28.99 12.13 45.59
CA ARG A 1 28.62 11.11 44.58
C ARG A 1 29.37 11.47 43.31
N THR A 2 30.43 10.74 43.06
CA THR A 2 31.48 11.01 42.07
C THR A 2 31.04 10.43 40.73
N ILE A 3 31.18 11.22 39.66
CA ILE A 3 30.90 10.84 38.27
C ILE A 3 32.18 10.19 37.76
N ASP A 4 32.09 8.96 37.24
CA ASP A 4 33.20 8.28 36.59
C ASP A 4 32.91 8.11 35.10
N ALA A 5 33.88 8.50 34.29
CA ALA A 5 33.83 8.66 32.85
C ALA A 5 35.03 7.93 32.25
N ALA A 6 34.79 6.82 31.54
CA ALA A 6 35.75 6.14 30.67
C ALA A 6 35.04 4.92 30.05
N ALA A 7 35.28 4.44 28.84
CA ALA A 7 36.00 4.91 27.66
C ALA A 7 35.56 3.93 26.56
N VAL A 8 34.96 4.40 25.47
CA VAL A 8 34.55 3.53 24.36
C VAL A 8 35.66 3.54 23.32
N ARG A 9 36.36 2.41 23.21
CA ARG A 9 37.34 2.10 22.17
C ARG A 9 36.60 1.58 20.93
N LEU A 10 36.70 2.30 19.82
CA LEU A 10 36.27 1.84 18.49
C LEU A 10 37.45 1.10 17.84
N GLU A 11 37.33 -0.22 17.66
CA GLU A 11 38.21 -0.98 16.78
C GLU A 11 37.60 -1.05 15.38
N VAL A 12 38.25 -0.35 14.46
CA VAL A 12 38.09 -0.50 13.01
C VAL A 12 39.02 -1.64 12.60
N VAL A 13 38.45 -2.79 12.22
CA VAL A 13 39.17 -3.88 11.56
C VAL A 13 38.65 -4.00 10.14
N GLY A 14 39.52 -3.66 9.19
CA GLY A 14 39.29 -3.84 7.77
C GLY A 14 39.48 -5.30 7.35
N SER A 15 38.63 -5.75 6.42
CA SER A 15 38.86 -6.95 5.64
C SER A 15 39.18 -6.54 4.21
N SER A 16 40.48 -6.64 3.91
CA SER A 16 41.06 -6.56 2.59
C SER A 16 40.97 -7.95 1.97
N GLU A 17 40.09 -8.16 0.99
CA GLU A 17 40.07 -9.41 0.23
C GLU A 17 40.62 -9.15 -1.18
N ALA A 18 41.83 -9.66 -1.38
CA ALA A 18 42.52 -9.68 -2.65
C ALA A 18 41.92 -10.77 -3.53
N THR A 19 41.59 -10.45 -4.78
CA THR A 19 41.30 -11.45 -5.80
C THR A 19 42.25 -11.24 -6.98
N PRO A 20 43.13 -12.22 -7.25
CA PRO A 20 43.52 -12.41 -8.64
C PRO A 20 43.54 -13.88 -9.09
N THR A 21 42.85 -14.09 -10.21
CA THR A 21 43.22 -14.92 -11.36
C THR A 21 43.21 -16.45 -11.24
N PRO A 22 42.31 -17.08 -12.01
CA PRO A 22 42.62 -18.30 -12.75
C PRO A 22 42.85 -18.04 -14.25
N ALA A 23 43.77 -18.85 -14.79
CA ALA A 23 44.38 -18.86 -16.13
C ALA A 23 43.46 -19.43 -17.25
N PRO A 24 43.90 -19.47 -18.53
CA PRO A 24 43.03 -19.38 -19.71
C PRO A 24 42.72 -20.70 -20.46
N THR A 25 41.78 -20.60 -21.42
CA THR A 25 41.60 -21.40 -22.67
C THR A 25 40.89 -22.76 -22.49
N PRO A 26 39.98 -23.26 -23.38
CA PRO A 26 39.90 -23.07 -24.83
C PRO A 26 38.52 -22.73 -25.46
N ASP A 27 38.61 -22.18 -26.67
CA ASP A 27 37.57 -22.00 -27.69
C ASP A 27 36.76 -23.27 -27.96
N PRO A 28 35.43 -23.13 -28.12
CA PRO A 28 34.72 -23.94 -29.08
C PRO A 28 33.86 -23.09 -30.04
N ALA A 29 34.19 -23.27 -31.32
CA ALA A 29 33.25 -23.36 -32.44
C ALA A 29 32.27 -22.20 -32.65
N THR A 30 32.62 -21.40 -33.66
CA THR A 30 31.73 -20.59 -34.51
C THR A 30 30.33 -21.22 -34.70
N PRO A 31 29.27 -20.60 -34.17
CA PRO A 31 27.91 -20.80 -34.66
C PRO A 31 27.58 -19.77 -35.75
N ALA A 32 26.91 -20.26 -36.78
CA ALA A 32 26.47 -19.55 -37.97
C ALA A 32 25.77 -18.21 -37.69
N ALA A 33 26.02 -17.23 -38.57
CA ALA A 33 25.38 -15.93 -38.56
C ALA A 33 23.85 -16.06 -38.60
N PRO A 34 23.11 -15.44 -37.65
CA PRO A 34 21.66 -15.33 -37.77
C PRO A 34 21.33 -14.29 -38.83
N SER A 35 20.57 -14.71 -39.84
CA SER A 35 19.95 -13.84 -40.84
C SER A 35 19.22 -12.68 -40.15
N ARG A 36 19.74 -11.45 -40.29
CA ARG A 36 19.05 -10.24 -39.88
C ARG A 36 17.79 -10.11 -40.74
N LEU A 37 16.65 -10.45 -40.16
CA LEU A 37 15.36 -9.93 -40.60
C LEU A 37 15.44 -8.41 -40.42
N GLU A 38 15.65 -7.70 -41.53
CA GLU A 38 15.43 -6.25 -41.60
C GLU A 38 13.96 -5.97 -41.36
N VAL A 39 13.59 -5.87 -40.09
CA VAL A 39 12.27 -5.40 -39.70
C VAL A 39 12.24 -3.90 -39.98
N SER A 40 11.45 -3.53 -40.99
CA SER A 40 11.30 -2.15 -41.44
C SER A 40 10.93 -1.24 -40.25
N PRO A 41 11.71 -0.17 -39.96
CA PRO A 41 11.56 0.64 -38.74
C PRO A 41 10.21 1.38 -38.65
N THR A 42 9.53 1.56 -39.77
CA THR A 42 8.19 2.15 -39.84
C THR A 42 7.11 1.27 -39.21
N LEU A 43 7.24 -0.06 -39.25
CA LEU A 43 6.28 -0.97 -38.61
C LEU A 43 6.40 -0.96 -37.08
N PHE A 44 7.61 -0.74 -36.55
CA PHE A 44 7.85 -0.65 -35.10
C PHE A 44 7.31 0.66 -34.51
N ALA A 45 7.43 1.77 -35.23
CA ALA A 45 6.93 3.08 -34.78
C ALA A 45 5.39 3.12 -34.68
N VAL A 46 4.69 2.51 -35.64
CA VAL A 46 3.21 2.42 -35.60
C VAL A 46 2.75 1.49 -34.48
N GLY A 47 3.41 0.35 -34.27
CA GLY A 47 3.12 -0.56 -33.16
C GLY A 47 3.34 0.07 -31.78
N ALA A 48 4.45 0.80 -31.61
CA ALA A 48 4.76 1.50 -30.36
C ALA A 48 3.78 2.65 -30.07
N ALA A 49 3.38 3.42 -31.10
CA ALA A 49 2.39 4.49 -30.95
C ALA A 49 1.01 3.93 -30.58
N LEU A 50 0.58 2.80 -31.17
CA LEU A 50 -0.68 2.15 -30.84
C LEU A 50 -0.67 1.52 -29.44
N ALA A 51 0.45 0.92 -29.02
CA ALA A 51 0.62 0.40 -27.67
C ALA A 51 0.63 1.52 -26.62
N ALA A 52 1.27 2.66 -26.90
CA ALA A 52 1.20 3.84 -26.05
C ALA A 52 -0.22 4.40 -25.97
N LEU A 53 -0.95 4.47 -27.08
CA LEU A 53 -2.35 4.92 -27.09
C LEU A 53 -3.28 3.95 -26.36
N LEU A 54 -3.02 2.64 -26.40
CA LEU A 54 -3.76 1.63 -25.66
C LEU A 54 -3.39 1.61 -24.17
N LEU A 55 -2.17 1.94 -23.79
CA LEU A 55 -1.79 2.11 -22.38
C LEU A 55 -2.34 3.40 -21.78
N LEU A 56 -2.30 4.52 -22.52
CA LEU A 56 -2.87 5.81 -22.11
C LEU A 56 -4.41 5.84 -22.17
N GLY A 57 -5.02 5.23 -23.18
CA GLY A 57 -6.48 5.21 -23.39
C GLY A 57 -7.19 4.00 -22.77
N GLY A 58 -6.56 2.82 -22.77
CA GLY A 58 -7.15 1.56 -22.28
C GLY A 58 -7.15 1.43 -20.75
N GLY A 59 -6.13 1.98 -20.07
CA GLY A 59 -6.11 2.04 -18.60
C GLY A 59 -7.24 2.92 -18.04
N PHE A 60 -7.63 3.96 -18.78
CA PHE A 60 -8.70 4.89 -18.37
C PHE A 60 -10.10 4.27 -18.48
N LEU A 61 -10.34 3.41 -19.47
CA LEU A 61 -11.66 2.77 -19.68
C LEU A 61 -11.86 1.50 -18.84
N LEU A 62 -10.83 0.67 -18.63
CA LEU A 62 -10.91 -0.45 -17.68
C LEU A 62 -10.98 0.04 -16.23
N GLY A 63 -10.28 1.14 -15.89
CA GLY A 63 -10.38 1.78 -14.57
C GLY A 63 -11.71 2.51 -14.32
N ARG A 64 -12.53 2.72 -15.36
CA ARG A 64 -13.85 3.37 -15.22
C ARG A 64 -14.99 2.35 -15.08
N ARG A 65 -14.87 1.13 -15.64
CA ARG A 65 -15.92 0.10 -15.51
C ARG A 65 -15.93 -0.57 -14.13
N ALA A 66 -14.79 -0.61 -13.43
CA ALA A 66 -14.75 -0.92 -11.99
C ALA A 66 -15.34 0.19 -11.10
N ARG A 67 -15.30 1.46 -11.56
CA ARG A 67 -15.83 2.62 -10.81
C ARG A 67 -17.36 2.73 -10.78
N SER A 68 -18.07 2.08 -11.71
CA SER A 68 -19.55 2.14 -11.75
C SER A 68 -20.25 1.02 -10.97
N GLY A 69 -19.53 -0.01 -10.51
CA GLY A 69 -20.12 -1.12 -9.75
C GLY A 69 -20.27 -0.87 -8.25
N GLY A 70 -19.53 0.08 -7.69
CA GLY A 70 -19.38 0.21 -6.23
C GLY A 70 -20.34 1.18 -5.55
N ARG A 71 -21.16 1.97 -6.28
CA ARG A 71 -21.94 3.05 -5.67
C ARG A 71 -23.18 2.64 -4.87
N GLY A 72 -23.51 1.35 -4.86
CA GLY A 72 -24.62 0.80 -4.07
C GLY A 72 -24.51 -0.69 -3.77
N ASP A 73 -23.32 -1.30 -3.89
CA ASP A 73 -23.16 -2.68 -3.43
C ASP A 73 -23.07 -2.67 -1.89
N PRO A 74 -24.02 -3.29 -1.16
CA PRO A 74 -23.97 -3.34 0.31
C PRO A 74 -22.83 -4.22 0.83
N LYS A 75 -22.20 -5.04 -0.02
CA LYS A 75 -21.19 -6.03 0.42
C LYS A 75 -19.95 -5.42 1.08
N PRO A 76 -19.25 -4.41 0.52
CA PRO A 76 -18.03 -3.88 1.14
C PRO A 76 -18.31 -3.26 2.51
N ARG A 77 -19.48 -2.63 2.67
CA ARG A 77 -19.91 -2.08 3.95
C ARG A 77 -20.20 -3.18 4.96
N ALA A 78 -20.98 -4.20 4.59
CA ALA A 78 -21.31 -5.30 5.47
C ALA A 78 -20.06 -6.09 5.91
N GLU A 79 -19.08 -6.23 5.02
CA GLU A 79 -17.78 -6.83 5.31
C GLU A 79 -16.97 -5.99 6.30
N LEU A 80 -16.92 -4.67 6.13
CA LEU A 80 -16.28 -3.76 7.09
C LEU A 80 -16.98 -3.82 8.45
N GLU A 81 -18.31 -3.71 8.51
CA GLU A 81 -19.06 -3.77 9.76
C GLU A 81 -18.88 -5.11 10.49
N ARG A 82 -18.80 -6.22 9.75
CA ARG A 82 -18.48 -7.54 10.29
C ARG A 82 -17.06 -7.57 10.85
N ALA A 83 -16.06 -7.14 10.08
CA ALA A 83 -14.67 -7.13 10.52
C ALA A 83 -14.47 -6.27 11.79
N LEU A 84 -15.09 -5.09 11.85
CA LEU A 84 -15.07 -4.22 13.05
C LEU A 84 -15.70 -4.91 14.27
N ARG A 85 -16.78 -5.66 14.08
CA ARG A 85 -17.45 -6.40 15.17
C ARG A 85 -16.59 -7.56 15.65
N ASP A 86 -16.03 -8.34 14.74
CA ASP A 86 -15.27 -9.54 15.07
C ASP A 86 -13.95 -9.17 15.77
N ALA A 87 -13.27 -8.11 15.31
CA ALA A 87 -12.03 -7.62 15.89
C ALA A 87 -12.21 -6.89 17.24
N ALA A 88 -13.42 -6.48 17.60
CA ALA A 88 -13.67 -5.84 18.90
C ALA A 88 -13.40 -6.77 20.10
N GLY A 89 -13.44 -8.09 19.90
CA GLY A 89 -13.11 -9.08 20.92
C GLY A 89 -11.61 -9.43 21.01
N SER A 90 -10.79 -8.94 20.09
CA SER A 90 -9.38 -9.29 19.99
C SER A 90 -8.48 -8.44 20.90
N PRO A 91 -7.25 -8.91 21.20
CA PRO A 91 -6.21 -8.10 21.82
C PRO A 91 -6.00 -6.77 21.07
N PRO A 92 -5.67 -5.66 21.74
CA PRO A 92 -5.67 -4.33 21.12
C PRO A 92 -4.87 -4.20 19.83
N ARG A 93 -3.68 -4.81 19.79
CA ARG A 93 -2.81 -4.78 18.62
C ARG A 93 -3.39 -5.54 17.43
N GLU A 94 -3.99 -6.71 17.68
CA GLU A 94 -4.66 -7.50 16.65
C GLU A 94 -5.92 -6.80 16.15
N ALA A 95 -6.68 -6.19 17.07
CA ALA A 95 -7.86 -5.39 16.74
C ALA A 95 -7.50 -4.20 15.84
N ALA A 96 -6.43 -3.46 16.17
CA ALA A 96 -5.98 -2.33 15.37
C ALA A 96 -5.56 -2.74 13.95
N GLU A 97 -4.78 -3.82 13.81
CA GLU A 97 -4.39 -4.35 12.50
C GLU A 97 -5.62 -4.79 11.68
N ALA A 98 -6.57 -5.48 12.32
CA ALA A 98 -7.81 -5.91 11.67
C ALA A 98 -8.68 -4.71 11.25
N PHE A 99 -8.83 -3.69 12.09
CA PHE A 99 -9.57 -2.46 11.76
C PHE A 99 -8.93 -1.73 10.59
N HIS A 100 -7.61 -1.57 10.62
CA HIS A 100 -6.88 -0.88 9.57
C HIS A 100 -6.97 -1.63 8.24
N ALA A 101 -6.81 -2.96 8.24
CA ALA A 101 -6.98 -3.79 7.05
C ALA A 101 -8.40 -3.71 6.48
N ALA A 102 -9.41 -3.78 7.35
CA ALA A 102 -10.82 -3.69 6.94
C ALA A 102 -11.14 -2.33 6.31
N TRP A 103 -10.70 -1.23 6.93
CA TRP A 103 -10.87 0.11 6.38
C TRP A 103 -10.17 0.26 5.03
N ARG A 104 -8.93 -0.20 4.88
CA ARG A 104 -8.24 -0.13 3.58
C ARG A 104 -8.91 -0.95 2.50
N ALA A 105 -9.40 -2.15 2.82
CA ALA A 105 -10.16 -2.97 1.88
C ALA A 105 -11.43 -2.24 1.41
N PHE A 106 -12.18 -1.65 2.35
CA PHE A 106 -13.37 -0.86 2.04
C PHE A 106 -13.05 0.36 1.15
N LEU A 107 -12.05 1.16 1.52
CA LEU A 107 -11.68 2.36 0.77
C LEU A 107 -11.15 2.02 -0.63
N SER A 108 -10.41 0.92 -0.76
CA SER A 108 -9.97 0.37 -2.04
C SER A 108 -11.15 -0.03 -2.91
N ALA A 109 -12.07 -0.84 -2.38
CA ALA A 109 -13.25 -1.31 -3.12
C ALA A 109 -14.19 -0.16 -3.53
N ARG A 110 -14.35 0.84 -2.66
CA ARG A 110 -15.35 1.91 -2.84
C ARG A 110 -14.84 3.10 -3.64
N TYR A 111 -13.60 3.51 -3.39
CA TYR A 111 -13.03 4.76 -3.90
C TYR A 111 -11.78 4.54 -4.77
N GLY A 112 -11.32 3.28 -4.91
CA GLY A 112 -10.12 2.96 -5.68
C GLY A 112 -8.82 3.40 -5.00
N ALA A 113 -8.83 3.57 -3.68
CA ALA A 113 -7.63 3.85 -2.91
C ALA A 113 -6.66 2.65 -2.93
N PRO A 114 -5.35 2.86 -2.94
CA PRO A 114 -4.39 1.77 -2.89
C PRO A 114 -4.48 1.03 -1.53
N PRO A 115 -4.35 -0.31 -1.51
CA PRO A 115 -4.42 -1.10 -0.27
C PRO A 115 -3.21 -0.87 0.65
N SER A 116 -2.12 -0.34 0.10
CA SER A 116 -0.94 0.10 0.83
C SER A 116 -0.47 1.45 0.28
N GLY A 117 -0.20 2.39 1.19
CA GLY A 117 0.21 3.74 0.83
C GLY A 117 0.46 4.61 2.06
N THR A 118 1.12 5.74 1.85
CA THR A 118 1.25 6.78 2.87
C THR A 118 -0.12 7.45 3.11
N PRO A 119 -0.33 8.11 4.26
CA PRO A 119 -1.54 8.89 4.52
C PRO A 119 -1.85 9.90 3.40
N ASP A 120 -0.82 10.58 2.88
CA ASP A 120 -0.99 11.56 1.80
C ASP A 120 -1.47 10.92 0.48
N SER A 121 -0.92 9.75 0.14
CA SER A 121 -1.35 8.98 -1.03
C SER A 121 -2.79 8.51 -0.90
N LEU A 122 -3.18 8.08 0.30
CA LEU A 122 -4.57 7.71 0.61
C LEU A 122 -5.50 8.90 0.46
N ARG A 123 -5.20 10.04 1.09
CA ARG A 123 -6.00 11.27 1.00
C ARG A 123 -6.18 11.72 -0.46
N SER A 124 -5.09 11.73 -1.22
CA SER A 124 -5.11 12.08 -2.65
C SER A 124 -5.99 11.12 -3.46
N SER A 125 -5.92 9.82 -3.17
CA SER A 125 -6.71 8.79 -3.85
C SER A 125 -8.20 8.88 -3.52
N LEU A 126 -8.55 9.19 -2.26
CA LEU A 126 -9.93 9.39 -1.83
C LEU A 126 -10.56 10.63 -2.49
N ALA A 127 -9.81 11.74 -2.53
CA ALA A 127 -10.24 12.94 -3.24
C ALA A 127 -10.44 12.68 -4.75
N ALA A 128 -9.51 11.96 -5.38
CA ALA A 128 -9.64 11.53 -6.77
C ALA A 128 -10.81 10.55 -7.00
N GLY A 129 -11.21 9.81 -5.96
CA GLY A 129 -12.41 8.98 -5.90
C GLY A 129 -13.73 9.78 -5.79
N GLY A 130 -13.65 11.11 -5.72
CA GLY A 130 -14.81 12.01 -5.63
C GLY A 130 -15.38 12.14 -4.22
N LEU A 131 -14.60 11.80 -3.19
CA LEU A 131 -14.98 12.01 -1.80
C LEU A 131 -14.74 13.46 -1.39
N ALA A 132 -15.69 14.09 -0.70
CA ALA A 132 -15.54 15.48 -0.27
C ALA A 132 -14.41 15.61 0.78
N PRO A 133 -13.69 16.76 0.82
CA PRO A 133 -12.55 16.94 1.74
C PRO A 133 -12.89 16.68 3.21
N GLU A 134 -14.08 17.11 3.65
CA GLU A 134 -14.59 16.88 5.01
C GLU A 134 -14.65 15.39 5.39
N TRP A 135 -15.02 14.52 4.44
CA TRP A 135 -15.08 13.08 4.66
C TRP A 135 -13.69 12.45 4.64
N VAL A 136 -12.78 12.96 3.80
CA VAL A 136 -11.37 12.55 3.80
C VAL A 136 -10.73 12.83 5.16
N ASP A 137 -11.01 13.98 5.76
CA ASP A 137 -10.49 14.35 7.08
C ASP A 137 -11.05 13.45 8.18
N ARG A 138 -12.37 13.20 8.17
CA ARG A 138 -13.01 12.28 9.14
C ARG A 138 -12.47 10.85 9.04
N ILE A 139 -12.26 10.34 7.82
CA ILE A 139 -11.64 9.02 7.61
C ILE A 139 -10.20 9.02 8.12
N SER A 140 -9.44 10.09 7.85
CA SER A 140 -8.05 10.20 8.31
C SER A 140 -7.97 10.17 9.84
N ALA A 141 -8.85 10.89 10.53
CA ALA A 141 -8.92 10.90 11.99
C ALA A 141 -9.18 9.49 12.57
N VAL A 142 -10.12 8.72 12.00
CA VAL A 142 -10.37 7.33 12.44
C VAL A 142 -9.16 6.44 12.20
N LEU A 143 -8.45 6.61 11.09
CA LEU A 143 -7.24 5.83 10.82
C LEU A 143 -6.08 6.20 11.77
N GLU A 144 -5.99 7.47 12.17
CA GLU A 144 -5.04 7.93 13.19
C GLU A 144 -5.36 7.35 14.57
N GLU A 145 -6.64 7.30 14.97
CA GLU A 145 -7.07 6.63 16.20
C GLU A 145 -6.71 5.15 16.21
N ILE A 146 -6.89 4.45 15.08
CA ILE A 146 -6.50 3.05 14.92
C ILE A 146 -4.96 2.89 15.03
N GLU A 147 -4.20 3.80 14.43
CA GLU A 147 -2.74 3.79 14.54
C GLU A 147 -2.28 4.03 15.99
N TYR A 148 -2.95 4.94 16.70
CA TYR A 148 -2.71 5.17 18.11
C TYR A 148 -2.99 3.92 18.95
N LEU A 149 -4.12 3.25 18.71
CA LEU A 149 -4.47 1.97 19.34
C LEU A 149 -3.38 0.91 19.13
N ARG A 150 -2.76 0.89 17.95
CA ARG A 150 -1.66 -0.03 17.62
C ARG A 150 -0.38 0.30 18.38
N GLN A 151 -0.05 1.57 18.54
CA GLN A 151 1.20 2.03 19.15
C GLN A 151 1.17 2.02 20.68
N ALA A 152 0.00 2.17 21.30
CA ALA A 152 -0.15 2.27 22.75
C ALA A 152 -1.05 1.17 23.36
N PRO A 153 -0.79 -0.12 23.13
CA PRO A 153 -1.67 -1.21 23.58
C PRO A 153 -1.67 -1.46 25.09
N GLU A 154 -0.68 -0.95 25.83
CA GLU A 154 -0.51 -1.19 27.28
C GLU A 154 -1.19 -0.16 28.18
N LEU A 155 -1.84 0.87 27.61
CA LEU A 155 -2.56 1.85 28.41
C LEU A 155 -3.87 1.23 28.93
N SER A 156 -4.16 1.40 30.22
CA SER A 156 -5.34 0.81 30.89
C SER A 156 -6.69 1.22 30.29
N GLU A 157 -6.72 2.28 29.47
CA GLU A 157 -7.92 2.87 28.85
C GLU A 157 -8.20 2.33 27.43
N VAL A 158 -7.34 1.45 26.91
CA VAL A 158 -7.39 0.96 25.52
C VAL A 158 -8.68 0.21 25.17
N GLY A 159 -9.34 -0.41 26.16
CA GLY A 159 -10.63 -1.05 25.97
C GLY A 159 -11.72 -0.08 25.52
N HIS A 160 -11.74 1.13 26.09
CA HIS A 160 -12.71 2.17 25.75
C HIS A 160 -12.45 2.74 24.35
N LEU A 161 -11.19 3.03 24.04
CA LEU A 161 -10.79 3.54 22.73
C LEU A 161 -11.20 2.60 21.58
N ARG A 162 -11.10 1.28 21.79
CA ARG A 162 -11.55 0.30 20.79
C ARG A 162 -13.05 0.40 20.51
N GLU A 163 -13.87 0.57 21.54
CA GLU A 163 -15.32 0.75 21.39
C GLU A 163 -15.66 2.08 20.69
N GLU A 164 -14.95 3.15 21.03
CA GLU A 164 -15.08 4.45 20.38
C GLU A 164 -14.74 4.38 18.90
N ILE A 165 -13.65 3.72 18.51
CA ILE A 165 -13.26 3.53 17.10
C ILE A 165 -14.37 2.79 16.35
N VAL A 166 -14.96 1.74 16.94
CA VAL A 166 -16.06 0.99 16.31
C VAL A 166 -17.30 1.87 16.14
N GLU A 167 -17.69 2.64 17.15
CA GLU A 167 -18.87 3.50 17.07
C GLU A 167 -18.67 4.69 16.12
N SER A 168 -17.50 5.32 16.16
CA SER A 168 -17.09 6.36 15.20
C SER A 168 -17.05 5.82 13.77
N SER A 169 -16.52 4.60 13.58
CA SER A 169 -16.54 3.94 12.28
C SER A 169 -17.95 3.68 11.77
N ARG A 170 -18.86 3.21 12.63
CA ARG A 170 -20.27 2.97 12.27
C ARG A 170 -21.02 4.26 11.95
N ARG A 171 -20.79 5.33 12.72
CA ARG A 171 -21.32 6.68 12.43
C ARG A 171 -20.85 7.15 11.05
N LEU A 172 -19.54 7.07 10.80
CA LEU A 172 -18.96 7.45 9.53
C LEU A 172 -19.55 6.65 8.35
N LEU A 173 -19.76 5.34 8.49
CA LEU A 173 -20.37 4.52 7.45
C LEU A 173 -21.84 4.82 7.19
N ARG A 174 -22.59 5.28 8.20
CA ARG A 174 -23.98 5.73 8.02
C ARG A 174 -24.05 7.03 7.24
N ASP A 175 -23.09 7.92 7.44
CA ASP A 175 -23.10 9.22 6.77
C ASP A 175 -22.52 9.16 5.34
N LEU A 176 -21.67 8.17 5.06
CA LEU A 176 -21.06 7.96 3.73
C LEU A 176 -21.99 7.23 2.73
N SER A 177 -23.15 6.75 3.16
CA SER A 177 -24.15 6.08 2.30
C SER A 177 -25.14 7.06 1.71
#